data_AF-A0A1H9NWM4-F1
#
_entry.id   AF-A0A1H9NWM4-F1
#
_cell.length_a   1.000
_cell.length_b   1.000
_cell.length_c   1.000
_cell.angle_alpha   90.00
_cell.angle_beta   90.00
_cell.angle_gamma   90.00
#
_symmetry.space_group_name_H-M   'P 1'
#
loop_
_entity.id
_entity.type
_entity.pdbx_description
1 polymer ?
#
loop_
_entity_poly.entity_id
_entity_poly.type
_entity_poly.pdbx_seq_one_letter_code
_entity_poly.pdbx_strand_id
1 'polypeptide(L)'
;MNIRVRRGDSFWYYSQLFDIPLNLIADSNPGVSPTALQLGQIVRIPGYYVTFYTIRPGDTFWRLANRLGLNMDMLYLLNPAVNPLALQVGQVLNVPVRVVNPVVRGRRPYTSAALTADISQLIEIYPFLRSRKIGNSVMGKNLIELQVGRGAKRVHMNGSFHANEWITSPVLMQTLNTYLLALTNRSDIRGLFVSPFYESVLLSIVPMVNPDGVDLVIEGPPSQEPYRTNVLAINQGNPDFSGWTANIRGVDLNNQYPALWEEEAARKPDQPSPREFPGEAPLTEPEAIALADLTAESDFDRALAYHTQGKVIYWGFQGLEPPESQTLVNEYARVSGYRPIRYVDSFAGYKDWFIQEWRRPGFTVELGRGVNPLPLNQFDQIYEENLGIFLVNLIR
;
A
#
# COMPACT_ATOMS: atom_id res chain seq x y z
N MET A 1 -13.66 3.10 13.51
CA MET A 1 -14.63 3.71 14.46
C MET A 1 -14.20 3.50 15.91
N ASN A 2 -14.43 4.46 16.81
CA ASN A 2 -14.10 4.34 18.24
C ASN A 2 -15.37 4.10 19.08
N ILE A 3 -15.31 3.18 20.04
CA ILE A 3 -16.37 2.92 21.03
C ILE A 3 -15.81 2.98 22.46
N ARG A 4 -16.67 3.30 23.43
CA ARG A 4 -16.30 3.31 24.85
C ARG A 4 -16.77 2.02 25.53
N VAL A 5 -15.85 1.38 26.24
CA VAL A 5 -16.11 0.14 26.98
C VAL A 5 -17.15 0.35 28.07
N ARG A 6 -18.18 -0.49 28.06
CA ARG A 6 -19.19 -0.59 29.12
C ARG A 6 -18.91 -1.80 30.01
N ARG A 7 -19.65 -1.91 31.11
CA ARG A 7 -19.53 -3.04 32.02
C ARG A 7 -19.93 -4.35 31.33
N GLY A 8 -19.02 -5.32 31.33
CA GLY A 8 -19.23 -6.64 30.74
C GLY A 8 -18.87 -6.73 29.26
N ASP A 9 -18.49 -5.62 28.61
CA ASP A 9 -18.01 -5.66 27.23
C ASP A 9 -16.67 -6.43 27.14
N SER A 10 -16.41 -7.06 26.00
CA SER A 10 -15.17 -7.77 25.67
C SER A 10 -14.88 -7.65 24.17
N PHE A 11 -13.64 -7.93 23.74
CA PHE A 11 -13.34 -8.01 22.30
C PHE A 11 -14.14 -9.11 21.61
N TRP A 12 -14.42 -10.24 22.29
CA TRP A 12 -15.29 -11.28 21.76
C TRP A 12 -16.71 -10.76 21.53
N TYR A 13 -17.25 -10.01 22.50
CA TYR A 13 -18.57 -9.39 22.37
C TYR A 13 -18.61 -8.43 21.17
N TYR A 14 -17.62 -7.56 21.01
CA TYR A 14 -17.54 -6.65 19.85
C TYR A 14 -17.35 -7.39 18.54
N SER A 15 -16.59 -8.48 18.52
CA SER A 15 -16.43 -9.34 17.34
C SER A 15 -17.77 -9.89 16.87
N GLN A 16 -18.60 -10.40 17.80
CA GLN A 16 -19.93 -10.89 17.46
C GLN A 16 -20.89 -9.76 17.07
N LEU A 17 -20.84 -8.63 17.78
CA LEU A 17 -21.71 -7.50 17.53
C LEU A 17 -21.48 -6.89 16.14
N PHE A 18 -20.22 -6.64 15.78
CA PHE A 18 -19.83 -5.98 14.53
C PHE A 18 -19.51 -6.95 13.38
N ASP A 19 -19.62 -8.26 13.59
CA ASP A 19 -19.18 -9.30 12.63
C ASP A 19 -17.77 -8.99 12.07
N ILE A 20 -16.83 -8.74 12.99
CA ILE A 20 -15.42 -8.53 12.69
C ILE A 20 -14.62 -9.65 13.36
N PRO A 21 -13.69 -10.30 12.65
CA PRO A 21 -12.78 -11.28 13.24
C PRO A 21 -12.06 -10.74 14.49
N LEU A 22 -12.02 -11.55 15.56
CA LEU A 22 -11.49 -11.15 16.86
C LEU A 22 -10.04 -10.66 16.81
N ASN A 23 -9.21 -11.32 16.00
CA ASN A 23 -7.81 -10.94 15.78
C ASN A 23 -7.68 -9.53 15.19
N LEU A 24 -8.54 -9.14 14.23
CA LEU A 24 -8.51 -7.81 13.65
C LEU A 24 -8.90 -6.72 14.65
N ILE A 25 -9.82 -7.00 15.58
CA ILE A 25 -10.14 -6.08 16.68
C ILE A 25 -8.94 -5.96 17.62
N ALA A 26 -8.33 -7.08 18.02
CA ALA A 26 -7.18 -7.07 18.90
C ALA A 26 -6.01 -6.27 18.30
N ASP A 27 -5.68 -6.53 17.03
CA ASP A 27 -4.56 -5.89 16.35
C ASP A 27 -4.85 -4.42 15.97
N SER A 28 -6.13 -4.01 15.96
CA SER A 28 -6.54 -2.59 15.89
C SER A 28 -6.33 -1.81 17.19
N ASN A 29 -6.04 -2.51 18.29
CA ASN A 29 -5.94 -1.96 19.65
C ASN A 29 -4.65 -2.42 20.35
N PRO A 30 -3.47 -2.09 19.79
CA PRO A 30 -2.20 -2.49 20.38
C PRO A 30 -2.07 -1.97 21.82
N GLY A 31 -1.65 -2.85 22.73
CA GLY A 31 -1.50 -2.54 24.15
C GLY A 31 -2.78 -2.63 24.99
N VAL A 32 -3.94 -2.91 24.38
CA VAL A 32 -5.18 -3.19 25.13
C VAL A 32 -5.27 -4.67 25.44
N SER A 33 -5.38 -5.04 26.72
CA SER A 33 -5.56 -6.44 27.12
C SER A 33 -6.94 -6.94 26.71
N PRO A 34 -7.04 -7.99 25.87
CA PRO A 34 -8.33 -8.56 25.46
C PRO A 34 -9.15 -9.13 26.62
N THR A 35 -8.50 -9.49 27.73
CA THR A 35 -9.11 -10.12 28.92
C THR A 35 -9.35 -9.15 30.06
N ALA A 36 -8.91 -7.89 29.95
CA ALA A 36 -9.00 -6.89 31.01
C ALA A 36 -9.33 -5.50 30.47
N LEU A 37 -10.48 -5.36 29.81
CA LEU A 37 -10.97 -4.06 29.36
C LEU A 37 -11.41 -3.20 30.55
N GLN A 38 -10.96 -1.95 30.58
CA GLN A 38 -11.33 -0.99 31.61
C GLN A 38 -12.60 -0.22 31.23
N LEU A 39 -13.47 0.05 32.21
CA LEU A 39 -14.66 0.87 31.99
C LEU A 39 -14.28 2.24 31.41
N GLY A 40 -14.96 2.64 30.32
CA GLY A 40 -14.71 3.91 29.63
C GLY A 40 -13.50 3.92 28.70
N GLN A 41 -12.70 2.85 28.66
CA GLN A 41 -11.59 2.69 27.72
C GLN A 41 -12.08 2.77 26.28
N ILE A 42 -11.27 3.35 25.39
CA ILE A 42 -11.59 3.43 23.97
C ILE A 42 -11.11 2.15 23.28
N VAL A 43 -12.00 1.56 22.49
CA VAL A 43 -11.71 0.44 21.59
C VAL A 43 -12.00 0.87 20.16
N ARG A 44 -11.05 0.62 19.26
CA ARG A 44 -11.13 0.89 17.83
C ARG A 44 -11.70 -0.34 17.12
N ILE A 45 -12.84 -0.19 16.46
CA ILE A 45 -13.48 -1.20 15.64
C ILE A 45 -13.12 -0.93 14.16
N PRO A 46 -12.42 -1.86 13.48
CA PRO A 46 -12.07 -1.72 12.08
C PRO A 46 -13.27 -1.98 11.15
N GLY A 47 -13.21 -1.48 9.91
CA GLY A 47 -14.22 -1.71 8.88
C GLY A 47 -15.49 -0.86 9.03
N TYR A 48 -15.48 0.14 9.91
CA TYR A 48 -16.61 1.02 10.18
C TYR A 48 -16.19 2.49 10.32
N TYR A 49 -17.02 3.39 9.77
CA TYR A 49 -17.03 4.82 10.10
C TYR A 49 -18.35 5.23 10.77
N VAL A 50 -18.39 6.44 11.33
CA VAL A 50 -19.59 6.99 11.96
C VAL A 50 -20.20 8.03 11.04
N THR A 51 -21.52 7.96 10.83
CA THR A 51 -22.32 9.01 10.20
C THR A 51 -23.33 9.56 11.21
N PHE A 52 -23.98 10.67 10.85
CA PHE A 52 -25.00 11.29 11.66
C PHE A 52 -26.40 11.02 11.09
N TYR A 53 -27.35 10.75 11.98
CA TYR A 53 -28.77 10.61 11.64
C TYR A 53 -29.63 11.51 12.52
N THR A 54 -30.45 12.35 11.89
CA THR A 54 -31.40 13.23 12.61
C THR A 54 -32.72 12.49 12.83
N ILE A 55 -33.11 12.36 14.10
CA ILE A 55 -34.37 11.73 14.54
C ILE A 55 -35.58 12.41 13.88
N ARG A 56 -36.45 11.58 13.30
CA ARG A 56 -37.72 11.95 12.68
C ARG A 56 -38.90 11.52 13.56
N PRO A 57 -40.09 12.10 13.38
CA PRO A 57 -41.29 11.68 14.10
C PRO A 57 -41.54 10.17 13.97
N GLY A 58 -41.72 9.49 15.11
CA GLY A 58 -41.99 8.05 15.17
C GLY A 58 -40.76 7.14 15.08
N ASP A 59 -39.55 7.70 15.03
CA ASP A 59 -38.32 6.91 15.15
C ASP A 59 -38.17 6.33 16.57
N THR A 60 -37.67 5.10 16.62
CA THR A 60 -37.16 4.46 17.84
C THR A 60 -35.82 3.81 17.50
N PHE A 61 -34.99 3.50 18.49
CA PHE A 61 -33.74 2.76 18.24
C PHE A 61 -34.01 1.44 17.51
N TRP A 62 -35.06 0.72 17.90
CA TRP A 62 -35.45 -0.53 17.24
C TRP A 62 -35.83 -0.33 15.76
N ARG A 63 -36.69 0.65 15.45
CA ARG A 63 -37.11 0.92 14.07
C ARG A 63 -35.92 1.37 13.21
N LEU A 64 -35.07 2.22 13.77
CA LEU A 64 -33.88 2.71 13.10
C LEU A 64 -32.89 1.58 12.83
N ALA A 65 -32.57 0.78 13.85
CA ALA A 65 -31.66 -0.36 13.74
C ALA A 65 -32.14 -1.36 12.68
N ASN A 66 -33.42 -1.76 12.72
CA ASN A 66 -33.98 -2.67 11.71
C ASN A 66 -33.94 -2.09 10.29
N ARG A 67 -34.31 -0.82 10.12
CA ARG A 67 -34.27 -0.17 8.81
C ARG A 67 -32.86 -0.10 8.23
N LEU A 68 -31.85 0.06 9.09
CA LEU A 68 -30.45 0.17 8.70
C LEU A 68 -29.72 -1.18 8.67
N GLY A 69 -30.39 -2.28 9.02
CA GLY A 69 -29.75 -3.60 9.13
C GLY A 69 -28.67 -3.68 10.22
N LEU A 70 -28.83 -2.91 11.30
CA LEU A 70 -27.87 -2.82 12.41
C LEU A 70 -28.38 -3.60 13.62
N ASN A 71 -27.44 -4.11 14.43
CA ASN A 71 -27.79 -4.52 15.77
C ASN A 71 -28.08 -3.27 16.62
N MET A 72 -29.22 -3.28 17.33
CA MET A 72 -29.65 -2.16 18.16
C MET A 72 -28.59 -1.72 19.17
N ASP A 73 -27.77 -2.66 19.69
CA ASP A 73 -26.75 -2.33 20.67
C ASP A 73 -25.60 -1.49 20.12
N MET A 74 -25.36 -1.51 18.80
CA MET A 74 -24.42 -0.58 18.19
C MET A 74 -24.86 0.88 18.36
N LEU A 75 -26.18 1.15 18.31
CA LEU A 75 -26.71 2.48 18.56
C LEU A 75 -26.54 2.89 20.02
N TYR A 76 -26.69 1.95 20.97
CA TYR A 76 -26.39 2.21 22.39
C TYR A 76 -24.92 2.53 22.62
N LEU A 77 -24.00 1.77 22.02
CA LEU A 77 -22.56 1.99 22.14
C LEU A 77 -22.12 3.37 21.64
N LEU A 78 -22.69 3.84 20.53
CA LEU A 78 -22.30 5.11 19.92
C LEU A 78 -23.02 6.33 20.49
N ASN A 79 -24.10 6.12 21.24
CA ASN A 79 -24.93 7.19 21.79
C ASN A 79 -25.16 7.01 23.30
N PRO A 80 -24.10 6.91 24.13
CA PRO A 80 -24.23 6.57 25.56
C PRO A 80 -24.99 7.61 26.39
N ALA A 81 -25.06 8.85 25.91
CA ALA A 81 -25.78 9.94 26.56
C ALA A 81 -27.26 10.05 26.12
N VAL A 82 -27.70 9.26 25.15
CA VAL A 82 -29.06 9.33 24.60
C VAL A 82 -29.98 8.38 25.34
N ASN A 83 -31.11 8.89 25.85
CA ASN A 83 -32.17 8.06 26.38
C ASN A 83 -33.03 7.50 25.22
N PRO A 84 -32.99 6.19 24.92
CA PRO A 84 -33.73 5.58 23.80
C PRO A 84 -35.25 5.64 23.95
N LEU A 85 -35.76 5.83 25.17
CA LEU A 85 -37.20 5.90 25.47
C LEU A 85 -37.75 7.33 25.37
N ALA A 86 -36.87 8.33 25.21
CA ALA A 86 -37.23 9.75 25.22
C ALA A 86 -36.56 10.52 24.07
N LEU A 87 -36.50 9.91 22.88
CA LEU A 87 -35.92 10.53 21.69
C LEU A 87 -36.68 11.79 21.29
N GLN A 88 -35.93 12.85 20.98
CA GLN A 88 -36.49 14.12 20.52
C GLN A 88 -36.36 14.25 19.01
N VAL A 89 -37.43 14.70 18.34
CA VAL A 89 -37.36 15.04 16.91
C VAL A 89 -36.32 16.13 16.69
N GLY A 90 -35.43 15.94 15.71
CA GLY A 90 -34.29 16.82 15.47
C GLY A 90 -33.01 16.46 16.24
N GLN A 91 -33.08 15.53 17.20
CA GLN A 91 -31.89 15.01 17.87
C GLN A 91 -30.99 14.27 16.88
N VAL A 92 -29.67 14.46 16.98
CA VAL A 92 -28.69 13.79 16.11
C VAL A 92 -28.12 12.57 16.83
N LEU A 93 -28.13 11.42 16.14
CA LEU A 93 -27.50 10.18 16.57
C LEU A 93 -26.24 9.88 15.75
N ASN A 94 -25.25 9.30 16.40
CA ASN A 94 -24.14 8.61 15.76
C ASN A 94 -24.61 7.24 15.29
N VAL A 95 -24.36 6.93 14.01
CA VAL A 95 -24.76 5.67 13.38
C VAL A 95 -23.52 5.02 12.75
N PRO A 96 -23.25 3.73 13.04
CA PRO A 96 -22.15 3.02 12.41
C PRO A 96 -22.50 2.68 10.96
N VAL A 97 -21.54 2.83 10.07
CA VAL A 97 -21.66 2.39 8.68
C VAL A 97 -20.51 1.45 8.36
N ARG A 98 -20.86 0.23 7.93
CA ARG A 98 -19.88 -0.78 7.50
C ARG A 98 -19.30 -0.38 6.15
N VAL A 99 -17.98 -0.47 6.03
CA VAL A 99 -17.27 -0.22 4.77
C VAL A 99 -17.28 -1.51 3.95
N VAL A 100 -18.13 -1.53 2.92
CA VAL A 100 -18.32 -2.67 2.01
C VAL A 100 -17.80 -2.43 0.59
N ASN A 101 -17.41 -1.19 0.29
CA ASN A 101 -16.87 -0.78 -1.02
C ASN A 101 -15.45 -0.21 -0.86
N PRO A 102 -14.59 -0.33 -1.90
CA PRO A 102 -13.29 0.34 -1.93
C PRO A 102 -13.41 1.84 -1.70
N VAL A 103 -12.51 2.37 -0.87
CA VAL A 103 -12.37 3.80 -0.59
C VAL A 103 -11.20 4.40 -1.40
N VAL A 104 -10.16 3.61 -1.68
CA VAL A 104 -9.08 3.98 -2.60
C VAL A 104 -9.61 3.96 -4.02
N ARG A 105 -9.44 5.09 -4.72
CA ARG A 105 -9.75 5.22 -6.15
C ARG A 105 -8.44 5.42 -6.91
N GLY A 106 -7.93 4.35 -7.49
CA GLY A 106 -6.62 4.36 -8.14
C GLY A 106 -6.61 4.91 -9.57
N ARG A 107 -7.76 4.91 -10.28
CA ARG A 107 -7.88 5.40 -11.66
C ARG A 107 -7.93 6.93 -11.74
N ARG A 108 -6.87 7.59 -11.29
CA ARG A 108 -6.66 9.05 -11.28
C ARG A 108 -5.16 9.37 -11.23
N PRO A 109 -4.72 10.59 -11.57
CA PRO A 109 -3.37 11.04 -11.21
C PRO A 109 -3.13 10.84 -9.71
N TYR A 110 -1.99 10.26 -9.36
CA TYR A 110 -1.72 9.74 -8.01
C TYR A 110 -0.42 10.32 -7.43
N THR A 111 -0.52 11.54 -6.90
CA THR A 111 0.57 12.28 -6.26
C THR A 111 0.90 11.75 -4.87
N SER A 112 2.01 12.20 -4.28
CA SER A 112 2.37 11.89 -2.90
C SER A 112 1.31 12.39 -1.89
N ALA A 113 0.63 13.51 -2.19
CA ALA A 113 -0.48 14.01 -1.41
C ALA A 113 -1.72 13.10 -1.51
N ALA A 114 -2.03 12.62 -2.71
CA ALA A 114 -3.09 11.64 -2.93
C ALA A 114 -2.83 10.33 -2.16
N LEU A 115 -1.59 9.83 -2.21
CA LEU A 115 -1.16 8.67 -1.44
C LEU A 115 -1.34 8.88 0.06
N THR A 116 -0.88 10.02 0.58
CA THR A 116 -0.96 10.34 2.02
C THR A 116 -2.42 10.41 2.51
N ALA A 117 -3.31 10.99 1.70
CA ALA A 117 -4.74 11.03 2.00
C ALA A 117 -5.35 9.63 2.03
N ASP A 118 -5.05 8.79 1.04
CA ASP A 118 -5.54 7.42 0.97
C ASP A 118 -5.01 6.55 2.12
N ILE A 119 -3.72 6.66 2.48
CA ILE A 119 -3.14 6.00 3.66
C ILE A 119 -3.88 6.42 4.93
N SER A 120 -4.09 7.73 5.13
CA SER A 120 -4.77 8.23 6.33
C SER A 120 -6.19 7.68 6.44
N GLN A 121 -6.93 7.67 5.32
CA GLN A 121 -8.27 7.11 5.27
C GLN A 121 -8.27 5.60 5.56
N LEU A 122 -7.34 4.84 4.98
CA LEU A 122 -7.23 3.40 5.24
C LEU A 122 -6.91 3.11 6.71
N ILE A 123 -5.98 3.81 7.34
CA ILE A 123 -5.63 3.59 8.76
C ILE A 123 -6.80 3.95 9.69
N GLU A 124 -7.56 4.99 9.37
CA GLU A 124 -8.75 5.35 10.14
C GLU A 124 -9.83 4.25 10.09
N ILE A 125 -10.06 3.68 8.91
CA ILE A 125 -11.04 2.61 8.70
C ILE A 125 -10.53 1.27 9.22
N TYR A 126 -9.24 0.96 9.05
CA TYR A 126 -8.61 -0.32 9.37
C TYR A 126 -7.42 -0.12 10.32
N PRO A 127 -7.63 0.11 11.63
CA PRO A 127 -6.53 0.44 12.53
C PRO A 127 -5.52 -0.70 12.78
N PHE A 128 -5.82 -1.93 12.34
CA PHE A 128 -4.87 -3.04 12.30
C PHE A 128 -3.88 -2.94 11.10
N LEU A 129 -4.14 -2.08 10.12
CA LEU A 129 -3.16 -1.68 9.12
C LEU A 129 -2.13 -0.79 9.81
N ARG A 130 -0.91 -1.30 9.95
CA ARG A 130 0.19 -0.55 10.56
C ARG A 130 0.88 0.28 9.50
N SER A 131 1.34 1.45 9.88
CA SER A 131 2.19 2.30 9.03
C SER A 131 3.47 2.66 9.76
N ARG A 132 4.60 2.60 9.06
CA ARG A 132 5.90 3.00 9.57
C ARG A 132 6.53 3.97 8.58
N LYS A 133 7.09 5.07 9.08
CA LYS A 133 8.00 5.90 8.28
C LYS A 133 9.35 5.20 8.20
N ILE A 134 9.83 4.97 6.99
CA ILE A 134 11.13 4.30 6.74
C ILE A 134 12.24 5.28 6.38
N GLY A 135 11.88 6.50 5.98
CA GLY A 135 12.85 7.52 5.62
C GLY A 135 12.17 8.76 5.05
N ASN A 136 12.97 9.58 4.39
CA ASN A 136 12.51 10.78 3.70
C ASN A 136 13.06 10.84 2.28
N SER A 137 12.29 11.45 1.38
CA SER A 137 12.80 11.85 0.08
C SER A 137 13.76 13.02 0.22
N VAL A 138 14.44 13.37 -0.88
CA VAL A 138 15.31 14.56 -0.95
C VAL A 138 14.58 15.84 -0.49
N MET A 139 13.32 16.03 -0.89
CA MET A 139 12.50 17.19 -0.48
C MET A 139 11.83 17.02 0.90
N GLY A 140 12.15 15.96 1.64
CA GLY A 140 11.66 15.74 3.00
C GLY A 140 10.27 15.10 3.09
N LYS A 141 9.68 14.59 1.99
CA LYS A 141 8.43 13.84 2.05
C LYS A 141 8.67 12.50 2.72
N ASN A 142 7.70 11.99 3.47
CA ASN A 142 7.88 10.72 4.17
C ASN A 142 7.77 9.54 3.20
N LEU A 143 8.71 8.60 3.26
CA LEU A 143 8.53 7.27 2.68
C LEU A 143 7.85 6.40 3.73
N ILE A 144 6.71 5.82 3.36
CA ILE A 144 5.84 5.07 4.27
C ILE A 144 5.76 3.61 3.83
N GLU A 145 6.07 2.73 4.77
CA GLU A 145 5.73 1.31 4.72
C GLU A 145 4.35 1.09 5.35
N LEU A 146 3.52 0.28 4.68
CA LEU A 146 2.27 -0.25 5.19
C LEU A 146 2.42 -1.74 5.49
N GLN A 147 1.99 -2.18 6.67
CA GLN A 147 2.07 -3.57 7.11
C GLN A 147 0.70 -4.13 7.47
N VAL A 148 0.39 -5.33 6.96
CA VAL A 148 -0.85 -6.05 7.29
C VAL A 148 -0.59 -7.54 7.45
N GLY A 149 -1.22 -8.15 8.46
CA GLY A 149 -0.98 -9.52 8.87
C GLY A 149 0.09 -9.64 9.95
N ARG A 150 0.30 -10.88 10.40
CA ARG A 150 1.18 -11.23 11.53
C ARG A 150 1.92 -12.56 11.37
N GLY A 151 1.94 -13.08 10.15
CA GLY A 151 2.57 -14.36 9.88
C GLY A 151 4.07 -14.31 9.75
N ALA A 152 4.68 -15.50 9.85
CA ALA A 152 6.11 -15.68 9.71
C ALA A 152 6.59 -15.45 8.27
N LYS A 153 5.75 -15.74 7.27
CA LYS A 153 6.09 -15.49 5.87
C LYS A 153 5.98 -13.99 5.56
N ARG A 154 7.07 -13.36 5.16
CA ARG A 154 7.15 -11.92 4.90
C ARG A 154 7.29 -11.64 3.41
N VAL A 155 6.31 -10.96 2.84
CA VAL A 155 6.31 -10.57 1.42
C VAL A 155 6.39 -9.06 1.32
N HIS A 156 7.39 -8.56 0.60
CA HIS A 156 7.56 -7.14 0.34
C HIS A 156 7.14 -6.75 -1.08
N MET A 157 6.45 -5.62 -1.21
CA MET A 157 6.06 -5.03 -2.48
C MET A 157 6.35 -3.54 -2.48
N ASN A 158 6.88 -3.01 -3.56
CA ASN A 158 7.16 -1.58 -3.67
C ASN A 158 6.91 -1.07 -5.09
N GLY A 159 6.67 0.23 -5.22
CA GLY A 159 6.30 0.84 -6.50
C GLY A 159 6.86 2.25 -6.67
N SER A 160 6.77 2.74 -7.90
CA SER A 160 7.15 4.11 -8.28
C SER A 160 8.60 4.44 -7.89
N PHE A 161 9.54 3.54 -8.24
CA PHE A 161 10.96 3.89 -8.32
C PHE A 161 11.18 4.95 -9.37
N HIS A 162 10.69 4.67 -10.58
CA HIS A 162 10.68 5.61 -11.67
C HIS A 162 9.45 6.53 -11.56
N ALA A 163 9.69 7.83 -11.64
CA ALA A 163 8.69 8.86 -11.47
C ALA A 163 7.50 8.75 -12.44
N ASN A 164 7.75 8.47 -13.73
CA ASN A 164 6.70 8.32 -14.73
C ASN A 164 5.97 6.96 -14.71
N GLU A 165 6.37 6.06 -13.82
CA GLU A 165 5.74 4.74 -13.61
C GLU A 165 4.80 4.77 -12.38
N TRP A 166 4.35 5.98 -12.02
CA TRP A 166 3.56 6.26 -10.82
C TRP A 166 2.25 5.47 -10.72
N ILE A 167 1.72 4.93 -11.84
CA ILE A 167 0.52 4.08 -11.85
C ILE A 167 0.67 2.81 -10.99
N THR A 168 1.91 2.39 -10.70
CA THR A 168 2.22 1.29 -9.79
C THR A 168 1.72 1.56 -8.35
N SER A 169 1.84 2.81 -7.87
CA SER A 169 1.36 3.24 -6.55
C SER A 169 -0.14 3.00 -6.33
N PRO A 170 -1.07 3.55 -7.14
CA PRO A 170 -2.49 3.32 -6.97
C PRO A 170 -2.91 1.87 -7.21
N VAL A 171 -2.19 1.10 -8.04
CA VAL A 171 -2.44 -0.34 -8.22
C VAL A 171 -2.18 -1.10 -6.91
N LEU A 172 -1.04 -0.84 -6.25
CA LEU A 172 -0.71 -1.42 -4.94
C LEU A 172 -1.72 -1.00 -3.87
N MET A 173 -2.05 0.30 -3.80
CA MET A 173 -2.99 0.84 -2.81
C MET A 173 -4.41 0.30 -2.98
N GLN A 174 -4.91 0.18 -4.22
CA GLN A 174 -6.23 -0.39 -4.47
C GLN A 174 -6.27 -1.89 -4.19
N THR A 175 -5.18 -2.61 -4.48
CA THR A 175 -5.05 -4.03 -4.13
C THR A 175 -5.05 -4.25 -2.62
N LEU A 176 -4.31 -3.42 -1.87
CA LEU A 176 -4.32 -3.43 -0.41
C LEU A 176 -5.73 -3.16 0.13
N ASN A 177 -6.44 -2.16 -0.41
CA ASN A 177 -7.80 -1.87 0.03
C ASN A 177 -8.75 -3.06 -0.20
N THR A 178 -8.65 -3.75 -1.35
CA THR A 178 -9.42 -4.97 -1.63
C THR A 178 -9.13 -6.07 -0.61
N TYR A 179 -7.86 -6.26 -0.22
CA TYR A 179 -7.50 -7.21 0.84
C TYR A 179 -8.07 -6.83 2.21
N LEU A 180 -7.97 -5.57 2.61
CA LEU A 180 -8.51 -5.07 3.88
C LEU A 180 -10.04 -5.23 3.95
N LEU A 181 -10.73 -4.95 2.84
CA LEU A 181 -12.17 -5.17 2.72
C LEU A 181 -12.53 -6.65 2.88
N ALA A 182 -11.81 -7.55 2.21
CA ALA A 182 -12.07 -8.98 2.29
C ALA A 182 -11.87 -9.51 3.71
N LEU A 183 -10.84 -9.03 4.42
CA LEU A 183 -10.58 -9.36 5.82
C LEU A 183 -11.72 -8.91 6.74
N THR A 184 -12.17 -7.65 6.64
CA THR A 184 -13.22 -7.12 7.53
C THR A 184 -14.62 -7.60 7.18
N ASN A 185 -14.88 -7.88 5.90
CA ASN A 185 -16.19 -8.33 5.43
C ASN A 185 -16.32 -9.85 5.35
N ARG A 186 -15.24 -10.60 5.67
CA ARG A 186 -15.17 -12.07 5.60
C ARG A 186 -15.53 -12.60 4.21
N SER A 187 -15.22 -11.84 3.17
CA SER A 187 -15.46 -12.21 1.78
C SER A 187 -14.23 -12.85 1.16
N ASP A 188 -14.43 -13.52 0.04
CA ASP A 188 -13.36 -14.02 -0.80
C ASP A 188 -12.85 -12.97 -1.79
N ILE A 189 -11.66 -13.21 -2.34
CA ILE A 189 -11.13 -12.50 -3.52
C ILE A 189 -10.95 -13.55 -4.61
N ARG A 190 -11.76 -13.48 -5.68
CA ARG A 190 -11.74 -14.46 -6.78
C ARG A 190 -11.89 -15.92 -6.30
N GLY A 191 -12.79 -16.17 -5.35
CA GLY A 191 -12.99 -17.49 -4.74
C GLY A 191 -12.01 -17.84 -3.62
N LEU A 192 -10.98 -17.02 -3.37
CA LEU A 192 -10.01 -17.25 -2.30
C LEU A 192 -10.48 -16.62 -0.99
N PHE A 193 -10.79 -17.45 0.01
CA PHE A 193 -11.03 -16.98 1.37
C PHE A 193 -9.72 -16.55 2.02
N VAL A 194 -9.58 -15.24 2.31
CA VAL A 194 -8.27 -14.66 2.63
C VAL A 194 -7.92 -14.56 4.12
N SER A 195 -8.89 -14.77 5.03
CA SER A 195 -8.66 -14.62 6.47
C SER A 195 -7.52 -15.48 7.03
N PRO A 196 -7.27 -16.73 6.58
CA PRO A 196 -6.14 -17.52 7.08
C PRO A 196 -4.78 -16.87 6.79
N PHE A 197 -4.66 -16.11 5.70
CA PHE A 197 -3.39 -15.48 5.32
C PHE A 197 -3.01 -14.30 6.20
N TYR A 198 -3.96 -13.72 6.93
CA TYR A 198 -3.64 -12.72 7.96
C TYR A 198 -2.73 -13.30 9.05
N GLU A 199 -2.93 -14.58 9.39
CA GLU A 199 -2.15 -15.31 10.40
C GLU A 199 -0.84 -15.86 9.85
N SER A 200 -0.79 -16.22 8.57
CA SER A 200 0.36 -16.92 7.97
C SER A 200 1.28 -16.01 7.17
N VAL A 201 0.83 -14.82 6.76
CA VAL A 201 1.60 -13.85 5.98
C VAL A 201 1.64 -12.48 6.65
N LEU A 202 2.81 -11.86 6.65
CA LEU A 202 3.01 -10.42 6.87
C LEU A 202 3.31 -9.78 5.52
N LEU A 203 2.40 -8.92 5.05
CA LEU A 203 2.63 -8.08 3.88
C LEU A 203 3.31 -6.78 4.31
N SER A 204 4.35 -6.39 3.59
CA SER A 204 5.02 -5.09 3.67
C SER A 204 4.88 -4.39 2.31
N ILE A 205 4.35 -3.17 2.28
CA ILE A 205 4.13 -2.41 1.04
C ILE A 205 4.72 -1.01 1.19
N VAL A 206 5.61 -0.61 0.29
CA VAL A 206 6.06 0.79 0.11
C VAL A 206 5.49 1.29 -1.21
N PRO A 207 4.30 1.93 -1.22
CA PRO A 207 3.59 2.20 -2.47
C PRO A 207 4.37 3.09 -3.43
N MET A 208 5.12 4.06 -2.88
CA MET A 208 5.81 5.10 -3.63
C MET A 208 7.21 5.33 -3.05
N VAL A 209 8.22 4.89 -3.78
CA VAL A 209 9.64 5.09 -3.42
C VAL A 209 10.10 6.50 -3.79
N ASN A 210 9.63 7.07 -4.90
CA ASN A 210 10.05 8.36 -5.44
C ASN A 210 8.95 9.44 -5.38
N PRO A 211 8.51 9.90 -4.20
CA PRO A 211 7.41 10.86 -4.09
C PRO A 211 7.74 12.25 -4.66
N ASP A 212 9.01 12.61 -4.79
CA ASP A 212 9.40 13.90 -5.36
C ASP A 212 9.34 13.87 -6.89
N GLY A 213 9.92 12.83 -7.51
CA GLY A 213 9.86 12.65 -8.96
C GLY A 213 8.43 12.41 -9.45
N VAL A 214 7.62 11.63 -8.73
CA VAL A 214 6.21 11.41 -9.09
C VAL A 214 5.43 12.73 -9.15
N ASP A 215 5.59 13.58 -8.13
CA ASP A 215 4.91 14.88 -8.13
C ASP A 215 5.44 15.80 -9.22
N LEU A 216 6.75 15.75 -9.53
CA LEU A 216 7.33 16.46 -10.68
C LEU A 216 6.65 16.06 -12.00
N VAL A 217 6.44 14.76 -12.22
CA VAL A 217 5.79 14.24 -13.44
C VAL A 217 4.32 14.66 -13.53
N ILE A 218 3.59 14.66 -12.42
CA ILE A 218 2.13 14.89 -12.41
C ILE A 218 1.79 16.38 -12.32
N GLU A 219 2.46 17.13 -11.46
CA GLU A 219 2.15 18.53 -11.12
C GLU A 219 3.10 19.53 -11.80
N GLY A 220 4.25 19.06 -12.30
CA GLY A 220 5.30 19.91 -12.84
C GLY A 220 6.32 20.34 -11.77
N PRO A 221 7.22 21.29 -12.10
CA PRO A 221 8.34 21.62 -11.25
C PRO A 221 7.87 22.24 -9.92
N PRO A 222 8.49 21.88 -8.78
CA PRO A 222 8.09 22.38 -7.47
C PRO A 222 8.34 23.89 -7.36
N SER A 223 7.67 24.57 -6.42
CA SER A 223 7.94 26.00 -6.15
C SER A 223 9.23 26.24 -5.36
N GLN A 224 9.74 25.22 -4.68
CA GLN A 224 10.91 25.31 -3.81
C GLN A 224 12.23 25.37 -4.60
N GLU A 225 13.08 26.34 -4.26
CA GLU A 225 14.46 26.42 -4.75
C GLU A 225 15.43 25.65 -3.83
N PRO A 226 16.53 25.08 -4.37
CA PRO A 226 16.95 25.13 -5.78
C PRO A 226 16.27 24.07 -6.67
N TYR A 227 15.35 23.24 -6.14
CA TYR A 227 14.77 22.11 -6.87
C TYR A 227 14.12 22.52 -8.18
N ARG A 228 13.31 23.58 -8.18
CA ARG A 228 12.67 24.11 -9.40
C ARG A 228 13.67 24.39 -10.52
N THR A 229 14.74 25.13 -10.18
CA THR A 229 15.78 25.51 -11.15
C THR A 229 16.59 24.30 -11.59
N ASN A 230 16.92 23.40 -10.67
CA ASN A 230 17.73 22.21 -10.95
C ASN A 230 17.02 21.24 -11.90
N VAL A 231 15.74 20.92 -11.67
CA VAL A 231 15.02 19.97 -12.55
C VAL A 231 14.86 20.52 -13.96
N LEU A 232 14.67 21.84 -14.11
CA LEU A 232 14.65 22.48 -15.43
C LEU A 232 16.02 22.42 -16.10
N ALA A 233 17.10 22.67 -15.36
CA ALA A 233 18.46 22.59 -15.91
C ALA A 233 18.80 21.15 -16.36
N ILE A 234 18.49 20.16 -15.53
CA ILE A 234 18.67 18.73 -15.85
C ILE A 234 17.81 18.35 -17.07
N ASN A 235 16.59 18.88 -17.17
CA ASN A 235 15.70 18.67 -18.33
C ASN A 235 16.01 19.59 -19.52
N GLN A 236 17.20 20.22 -19.56
CA GLN A 236 17.66 21.07 -20.67
C GLN A 236 16.70 22.23 -21.01
N GLY A 237 16.02 22.77 -19.99
CA GLY A 237 15.01 23.83 -20.13
C GLY A 237 13.64 23.35 -20.64
N ASN A 238 13.46 22.05 -20.91
CA ASN A 238 12.16 21.50 -21.31
C ASN A 238 11.18 21.52 -20.11
N PRO A 239 10.02 22.19 -20.23
CA PRO A 239 9.02 22.21 -19.16
C PRO A 239 8.16 20.93 -19.11
N ASP A 240 8.26 20.04 -20.10
CA ASP A 240 7.57 18.74 -20.09
C ASP A 240 8.40 17.70 -19.33
N PHE A 241 7.89 17.31 -18.16
CA PHE A 241 8.49 16.31 -17.29
C PHE A 241 7.83 14.92 -17.42
N SER A 242 6.88 14.71 -18.34
CA SER A 242 6.20 13.41 -18.50
C SER A 242 7.17 12.25 -18.73
N GLY A 243 8.32 12.55 -19.34
CA GLY A 243 9.39 11.59 -19.57
C GLY A 243 10.33 11.35 -18.37
N TRP A 244 10.22 12.06 -17.26
CA TRP A 244 11.17 11.97 -16.15
C TRP A 244 11.04 10.63 -15.39
N THR A 245 12.16 9.94 -15.14
CA THR A 245 12.19 8.69 -14.35
C THR A 245 12.94 8.84 -13.04
N ALA A 246 13.97 9.68 -12.99
CA ALA A 246 14.82 9.88 -11.83
C ALA A 246 14.09 10.46 -10.59
N ASN A 247 14.76 10.51 -9.44
CA ASN A 247 14.35 11.34 -8.32
C ASN A 247 14.52 12.84 -8.63
N ILE A 248 14.24 13.72 -7.66
CA ILE A 248 14.31 15.18 -7.88
C ILE A 248 15.72 15.70 -8.17
N ARG A 249 16.76 14.93 -7.84
CA ARG A 249 18.17 15.27 -8.12
C ARG A 249 18.64 14.73 -9.46
N GLY A 250 17.78 14.05 -10.23
CA GLY A 250 18.17 13.45 -11.50
C GLY A 250 18.96 12.16 -11.33
N VAL A 251 18.79 11.44 -10.21
CA VAL A 251 19.36 10.11 -9.97
C VAL A 251 18.29 9.02 -10.15
N ASP A 252 18.62 7.98 -10.90
CA ASP A 252 17.79 6.81 -11.10
C ASP A 252 17.85 5.89 -9.86
N LEU A 253 16.75 5.87 -9.10
CA LEU A 253 16.66 5.10 -7.86
C LEU A 253 16.76 3.59 -8.06
N ASN A 254 16.47 3.06 -9.25
CA ASN A 254 16.62 1.65 -9.54
C ASN A 254 17.98 1.30 -10.18
N ASN A 255 18.94 2.23 -10.14
CA ASN A 255 20.36 1.98 -10.41
C ASN A 255 21.24 2.32 -9.19
N GLN A 256 20.65 2.34 -7.99
CA GLN A 256 21.33 2.76 -6.76
C GLN A 256 21.77 1.59 -5.87
N TYR A 257 21.57 0.34 -6.27
CA TYR A 257 21.88 -0.81 -5.41
C TYR A 257 23.22 -1.48 -5.79
N PRO A 258 23.99 -2.00 -4.82
CA PRO A 258 25.32 -2.56 -5.05
C PRO A 258 25.26 -3.98 -5.62
N ALA A 259 24.73 -4.11 -6.85
CA ALA A 259 24.64 -5.34 -7.60
C ALA A 259 25.16 -5.11 -9.02
N LEU A 260 26.47 -5.27 -9.21
CA LEU A 260 27.21 -4.87 -10.42
C LEU A 260 27.02 -3.38 -10.77
N TRP A 261 27.04 -2.53 -9.75
CA TRP A 261 26.81 -1.09 -9.91
C TRP A 261 27.90 -0.43 -10.77
N GLU A 262 29.17 -0.79 -10.58
CA GLU A 262 30.27 -0.24 -11.37
C GLU A 262 30.16 -0.57 -12.86
N GLU A 263 29.68 -1.78 -13.18
CA GLU A 263 29.42 -2.20 -14.56
C GLU A 263 28.23 -1.45 -15.17
N GLU A 264 27.17 -1.25 -14.38
CA GLU A 264 26.01 -0.45 -14.79
C GLU A 264 26.40 1.01 -15.02
N ALA A 265 27.18 1.59 -14.11
CA ALA A 265 27.54 3.00 -14.16
C ALA A 265 28.46 3.34 -15.33
N ALA A 266 29.35 2.43 -15.73
CA ALA A 266 30.27 2.63 -16.86
C ALA A 266 29.56 2.81 -18.23
N ARG A 267 28.29 2.44 -18.34
CA ARG A 267 27.49 2.50 -19.58
C ARG A 267 26.32 3.49 -19.52
N LYS A 268 26.22 4.29 -18.45
CA LYS A 268 25.12 5.21 -18.17
C LYS A 268 25.62 6.66 -18.18
N PRO A 269 24.73 7.67 -18.13
CA PRO A 269 25.15 9.05 -17.93
C PRO A 269 26.06 9.18 -16.69
N ASP A 270 27.00 10.11 -16.73
CA ASP A 270 27.96 10.39 -15.64
C ASP A 270 27.57 11.62 -14.82
N GLN A 271 26.43 12.23 -15.11
CA GLN A 271 25.89 13.43 -14.45
C GLN A 271 24.37 13.31 -14.27
N PRO A 272 23.78 14.06 -13.32
CA PRO A 272 22.34 14.18 -13.14
C PRO A 272 21.57 14.31 -14.45
N SER A 273 20.60 13.43 -14.65
CA SER A 273 19.85 13.29 -15.90
C SER A 273 18.38 12.98 -15.59
N PRO A 274 17.42 13.34 -16.48
CA PRO A 274 16.02 12.95 -16.29
C PRO A 274 15.83 11.42 -16.18
N ARG A 275 16.81 10.65 -16.66
CA ARG A 275 16.80 9.18 -16.69
C ARG A 275 18.20 8.61 -16.53
N GLU A 276 18.27 7.38 -16.03
CA GLU A 276 19.42 6.46 -16.14
C GLU A 276 20.71 6.84 -15.41
N PHE A 277 20.88 8.08 -14.92
CA PHE A 277 22.05 8.44 -14.12
C PHE A 277 22.05 7.63 -12.81
N PRO A 278 23.04 6.76 -12.57
CA PRO A 278 23.02 5.81 -11.46
C PRO A 278 23.45 6.41 -10.13
N GLY A 279 23.82 7.69 -10.09
CA GLY A 279 24.46 8.33 -8.94
C GLY A 279 25.99 8.29 -9.02
N GLU A 280 26.67 8.89 -8.04
CA GLU A 280 28.15 8.90 -7.96
C GLU A 280 28.71 7.62 -7.31
N ALA A 281 27.87 6.91 -6.55
CA ALA A 281 28.14 5.64 -5.89
C ALA A 281 26.79 4.93 -5.62
N PRO A 282 26.77 3.62 -5.29
CA PRO A 282 25.54 2.99 -4.83
C PRO A 282 25.09 3.56 -3.47
N LEU A 283 23.78 3.55 -3.24
CA LEU A 283 23.11 3.95 -1.99
C LEU A 283 23.50 5.35 -1.51
N THR A 284 23.46 6.34 -2.40
CA THR A 284 23.67 7.75 -2.07
C THR A 284 22.36 8.52 -1.87
N GLU A 285 21.30 8.10 -2.55
CA GLU A 285 20.00 8.76 -2.48
C GLU A 285 19.20 8.29 -1.25
N PRO A 286 18.57 9.23 -0.52
CA PRO A 286 17.90 8.90 0.74
C PRO A 286 16.70 7.96 0.54
N GLU A 287 16.05 8.00 -0.63
CA GLU A 287 14.98 7.05 -0.98
C GLU A 287 15.51 5.62 -1.11
N ALA A 288 16.64 5.44 -1.78
CA ALA A 288 17.27 4.13 -1.98
C ALA A 288 17.84 3.58 -0.65
N ILE A 289 18.48 4.44 0.15
CA ILE A 289 18.97 4.10 1.49
C ILE A 289 17.81 3.63 2.38
N ALA A 290 16.71 4.38 2.43
CA ALA A 290 15.55 4.03 3.27
C ALA A 290 14.96 2.66 2.90
N LEU A 291 14.92 2.31 1.61
CA LEU A 291 14.43 1.00 1.18
C LEU A 291 15.44 -0.12 1.44
N ALA A 292 16.74 0.16 1.31
CA ALA A 292 17.80 -0.78 1.65
C ALA A 292 17.79 -1.11 3.16
N ASP A 293 17.68 -0.10 4.01
CA ASP A 293 17.58 -0.26 5.47
C ASP A 293 16.33 -1.06 5.85
N LEU A 294 15.17 -0.74 5.28
CA LEU A 294 13.95 -1.52 5.49
C LEU A 294 14.17 -3.00 5.12
N THR A 295 14.79 -3.26 3.97
CA THR A 295 15.03 -4.62 3.48
C THR A 295 15.95 -5.41 4.41
N ALA A 296 17.03 -4.78 4.88
CA ALA A 296 17.98 -5.39 5.81
C ALA A 296 17.36 -5.70 7.18
N GLU A 297 16.48 -4.83 7.68
CA GLU A 297 15.82 -5.00 8.98
C GLU A 297 14.68 -6.02 8.97
N SER A 298 14.11 -6.32 7.81
CA SER A 298 12.78 -6.96 7.73
C SER A 298 12.79 -8.43 7.31
N ASP A 299 13.93 -9.01 6.95
CA ASP A 299 14.09 -10.45 6.65
C ASP A 299 13.00 -10.99 5.70
N PHE A 300 12.78 -10.32 4.57
CA PHE A 300 11.71 -10.68 3.63
C PHE A 300 11.96 -12.05 2.97
N ASP A 301 10.96 -12.92 2.93
CA ASP A 301 11.04 -14.19 2.19
C ASP A 301 11.06 -13.96 0.68
N ARG A 302 10.46 -12.86 0.21
CA ARG A 302 10.51 -12.42 -1.18
C ARG A 302 10.17 -10.95 -1.34
N ALA A 303 10.61 -10.38 -2.45
CA ALA A 303 10.36 -8.99 -2.78
C ALA A 303 9.88 -8.80 -4.24
N LEU A 304 8.92 -7.89 -4.44
CA LEU A 304 8.37 -7.54 -5.75
C LEU A 304 8.49 -6.03 -5.98
N ALA A 305 9.32 -5.63 -6.94
CA ALA A 305 9.46 -4.26 -7.40
C ALA A 305 8.57 -4.01 -8.61
N TYR A 306 7.58 -3.15 -8.46
CA TYR A 306 6.62 -2.80 -9.50
C TYR A 306 7.11 -1.62 -10.33
N HIS A 307 7.15 -1.84 -11.63
CA HIS A 307 7.57 -0.92 -12.67
C HIS A 307 6.54 -0.92 -13.82
N THR A 308 6.78 -0.09 -14.82
CA THR A 308 6.08 -0.15 -16.12
C THR A 308 7.11 0.08 -17.23
N GLN A 309 7.14 -0.65 -18.33
CA GLN A 309 6.05 -1.40 -18.93
C GLN A 309 6.52 -2.62 -19.71
N GLY A 310 5.58 -3.47 -20.09
CA GLY A 310 5.83 -4.55 -21.06
C GLY A 310 4.99 -5.80 -20.84
N LYS A 311 4.30 -5.91 -19.70
CA LYS A 311 3.69 -7.15 -19.19
C LYS A 311 4.74 -8.26 -19.12
N VAL A 312 5.84 -7.96 -18.44
CA VAL A 312 6.94 -8.90 -18.22
C VAL A 312 7.28 -8.98 -16.74
N ILE A 313 7.83 -10.12 -16.31
CA ILE A 313 8.33 -10.29 -14.95
C ILE A 313 9.77 -10.76 -15.03
N TYR A 314 10.71 -9.92 -14.59
CA TYR A 314 12.11 -10.30 -14.45
C TYR A 314 12.36 -10.94 -13.09
N TRP A 315 13.06 -12.08 -13.06
CA TRP A 315 13.10 -12.91 -11.84
C TRP A 315 14.47 -13.54 -11.50
N GLY A 316 15.47 -13.40 -12.37
CA GLY A 316 16.82 -13.92 -12.13
C GLY A 316 17.88 -12.82 -12.08
N PHE A 317 19.02 -13.14 -11.50
CA PHE A 317 20.21 -12.30 -11.47
C PHE A 317 21.45 -13.19 -11.31
N GLN A 318 22.33 -13.23 -12.33
CA GLN A 318 23.63 -13.93 -12.27
C GLN A 318 23.59 -15.40 -11.81
N GLY A 319 22.45 -16.09 -11.97
CA GLY A 319 22.27 -17.47 -11.50
C GLY A 319 22.14 -17.60 -9.97
N LEU A 320 21.89 -16.49 -9.29
CA LEU A 320 21.85 -16.39 -7.83
C LEU A 320 20.42 -16.54 -7.27
N GLU A 321 19.41 -16.48 -8.14
CA GLU A 321 18.03 -16.73 -7.77
C GLU A 321 17.81 -18.19 -7.32
N PRO A 322 17.05 -18.43 -6.23
CA PRO A 322 16.77 -19.80 -5.79
C PRO A 322 15.84 -20.53 -6.76
N PRO A 323 15.86 -21.88 -6.78
CA PRO A 323 15.00 -22.67 -7.67
C PRO A 323 13.49 -22.37 -7.55
N GLU A 324 13.03 -22.01 -6.34
CA GLU A 324 11.62 -21.67 -6.10
C GLU A 324 11.15 -20.45 -6.92
N SER A 325 12.05 -19.52 -7.27
CA SER A 325 11.73 -18.33 -8.08
C SER A 325 11.09 -18.71 -9.42
N GLN A 326 11.53 -19.81 -10.03
CA GLN A 326 10.97 -20.29 -11.30
C GLN A 326 9.53 -20.78 -11.13
N THR A 327 9.25 -21.51 -10.04
CA THR A 327 7.89 -21.96 -9.72
C THR A 327 6.95 -20.78 -9.52
N LEU A 328 7.40 -19.79 -8.75
CA LEU A 328 6.61 -18.59 -8.45
C LEU A 328 6.33 -17.74 -9.69
N VAL A 329 7.35 -17.47 -10.51
CA VAL A 329 7.17 -16.65 -11.70
C VAL A 329 6.25 -17.30 -12.72
N ASN A 330 6.27 -18.64 -12.83
CA ASN A 330 5.35 -19.37 -13.68
C ASN A 330 3.89 -19.25 -13.19
N GLU A 331 3.67 -19.25 -11.87
CA GLU A 331 2.34 -18.97 -11.31
C GLU A 331 1.91 -17.53 -11.54
N TYR A 332 2.81 -16.55 -11.36
CA TYR A 332 2.52 -15.15 -11.69
C TYR A 332 2.12 -15.00 -13.16
N ALA A 333 2.90 -15.60 -14.08
CA ALA A 333 2.62 -15.60 -15.50
C ALA A 333 1.25 -16.21 -15.82
N ARG A 334 0.89 -17.32 -15.16
CA ARG A 334 -0.40 -18.00 -15.35
C ARG A 334 -1.59 -17.11 -14.94
N VAL A 335 -1.47 -16.36 -13.84
CA VAL A 335 -2.59 -15.57 -13.29
C VAL A 335 -2.69 -14.15 -13.87
N SER A 336 -1.61 -13.59 -14.40
CA SER A 336 -1.58 -12.23 -14.96
C SER A 336 -1.44 -12.18 -16.48
N GLY A 337 -0.98 -13.27 -17.10
CA GLY A 337 -0.61 -13.31 -18.52
C GLY A 337 0.75 -12.64 -18.82
N TYR A 338 1.55 -12.30 -17.80
CA TYR A 338 2.82 -11.60 -18.00
C TYR A 338 3.90 -12.60 -18.38
N ARG A 339 4.82 -12.18 -19.27
CA ARG A 339 5.89 -13.05 -19.73
C ARG A 339 7.02 -13.11 -18.70
N PRO A 340 7.38 -14.29 -18.16
CA PRO A 340 8.56 -14.41 -17.31
C PRO A 340 9.82 -14.31 -18.16
N ILE A 341 10.77 -13.48 -17.74
CA ILE A 341 12.09 -13.33 -18.37
C ILE A 341 13.13 -13.51 -17.29
N ARG A 342 14.02 -14.49 -17.45
CA ARG A 342 14.99 -14.79 -16.39
C ARG A 342 16.06 -13.72 -16.25
N TYR A 343 16.68 -13.36 -17.37
CA TYR A 343 17.78 -12.38 -17.39
C TYR A 343 17.47 -11.23 -18.34
N VAL A 344 17.92 -10.06 -17.94
CA VAL A 344 17.90 -8.82 -18.70
C VAL A 344 19.27 -8.16 -18.52
N ASP A 345 19.74 -7.46 -19.55
CA ASP A 345 21.01 -6.73 -19.52
C ASP A 345 20.85 -5.37 -18.83
N SER A 346 20.49 -5.42 -17.55
CA SER A 346 20.26 -4.30 -16.63
C SER A 346 20.65 -4.77 -15.23
N PHE A 347 21.51 -4.01 -14.55
CA PHE A 347 22.00 -4.31 -13.20
C PHE A 347 21.70 -3.14 -12.25
N ALA A 348 22.25 -3.21 -11.03
CA ALA A 348 22.09 -2.22 -9.97
C ALA A 348 20.64 -1.98 -9.47
N GLY A 349 19.69 -2.81 -9.92
CA GLY A 349 18.30 -2.75 -9.49
C GLY A 349 18.05 -3.35 -8.11
N TYR A 350 16.96 -2.91 -7.47
CA TYR A 350 16.55 -3.43 -6.16
C TYR A 350 16.40 -4.96 -6.17
N LYS A 351 15.79 -5.51 -7.23
CA LYS A 351 15.61 -6.96 -7.42
C LYS A 351 16.94 -7.69 -7.50
N ASP A 352 17.92 -7.14 -8.23
CA ASP A 352 19.24 -7.76 -8.39
C ASP A 352 19.97 -7.85 -7.05
N TRP A 353 19.99 -6.73 -6.32
CA TRP A 353 20.59 -6.67 -5.00
C TRP A 353 19.89 -7.58 -3.99
N PHE A 354 18.55 -7.64 -4.01
CA PHE A 354 17.81 -8.55 -3.14
C PHE A 354 18.16 -10.02 -3.39
N ILE A 355 18.22 -10.43 -4.65
CA ILE A 355 18.63 -11.79 -5.04
C ILE A 355 20.10 -12.06 -4.67
N GLN A 356 20.97 -11.08 -4.90
CA GLN A 356 22.40 -11.20 -4.61
C GLN A 356 22.65 -11.43 -3.11
N GLU A 357 22.10 -10.57 -2.27
CA GLU A 357 22.42 -10.54 -0.84
C GLU A 357 21.69 -11.64 -0.06
N TRP A 358 20.37 -11.80 -0.29
CA TRP A 358 19.57 -12.75 0.50
C TRP A 358 19.42 -14.12 -0.14
N ARG A 359 19.76 -14.31 -1.42
CA ARG A 359 19.52 -15.56 -2.17
C ARG A 359 18.05 -16.00 -2.13
N ARG A 360 17.13 -15.04 -2.12
CA ARG A 360 15.67 -15.24 -2.02
C ARG A 360 14.95 -14.79 -3.29
N PRO A 361 13.71 -15.23 -3.53
CA PRO A 361 12.94 -14.83 -4.70
C PRO A 361 12.72 -13.32 -4.78
N GLY A 362 13.31 -12.68 -5.79
CA GLY A 362 13.10 -11.26 -6.13
C GLY A 362 12.48 -11.13 -7.52
N PHE A 363 11.55 -10.20 -7.69
CA PHE A 363 10.87 -9.98 -8.96
C PHE A 363 10.79 -8.49 -9.32
N THR A 364 11.03 -8.16 -10.59
CA THR A 364 10.62 -6.88 -11.17
C THR A 364 9.37 -7.13 -12.01
N VAL A 365 8.26 -6.49 -11.67
CA VAL A 365 6.95 -6.66 -12.32
C VAL A 365 6.66 -5.43 -13.18
N GLU A 366 6.78 -5.58 -14.50
CA GLU A 366 6.54 -4.51 -15.48
C GLU A 366 5.08 -4.48 -15.92
N LEU A 367 4.27 -3.65 -15.26
CA LEU A 367 2.84 -3.51 -15.49
C LEU A 367 2.51 -2.89 -16.86
N GLY A 368 1.39 -3.29 -17.45
CA GLY A 368 0.82 -2.63 -18.63
C GLY A 368 1.72 -2.63 -19.89
N ARG A 369 1.30 -1.90 -20.93
CA ARG A 369 2.06 -1.73 -22.19
C ARG A 369 1.93 -0.33 -22.75
N GLY A 370 2.91 0.10 -23.54
CA GLY A 370 2.85 1.36 -24.28
C GLY A 370 4.03 2.26 -23.94
N VAL A 371 3.74 3.53 -23.70
CA VAL A 371 4.71 4.59 -23.38
C VAL A 371 4.32 5.20 -22.05
N ASN A 372 5.29 5.35 -21.15
CA ASN A 372 5.10 5.98 -19.86
C ASN A 372 4.95 7.51 -19.99
N PRO A 373 4.13 8.16 -19.15
CA PRO A 373 3.25 7.54 -18.16
C PRO A 373 2.10 6.77 -18.83
N LEU A 374 1.85 5.54 -18.38
CA LEU A 374 0.80 4.72 -18.98
C LEU A 374 -0.57 5.39 -18.83
N PRO A 375 -1.42 5.37 -19.88
CA PRO A 375 -2.73 6.01 -19.83
C PRO A 375 -3.65 5.31 -18.82
N LEU A 376 -4.39 6.11 -18.04
CA LEU A 376 -5.32 5.64 -17.00
C LEU A 376 -6.48 4.76 -17.53
N ASN A 377 -6.69 4.67 -18.84
CA ASN A 377 -7.64 3.72 -19.40
C ASN A 377 -7.16 2.26 -19.29
N GLN A 378 -5.86 2.01 -19.09
CA GLN A 378 -5.31 0.69 -18.82
C GLN A 378 -5.42 0.27 -17.34
N PHE A 379 -5.75 1.21 -16.45
CA PHE A 379 -5.69 1.00 -15.00
C PHE A 379 -6.47 -0.24 -14.55
N ASP A 380 -7.73 -0.38 -14.96
CA ASP A 380 -8.59 -1.48 -14.50
C ASP A 380 -8.05 -2.85 -14.94
N GLN A 381 -7.51 -2.94 -16.16
CA GLN A 381 -6.86 -4.15 -16.64
C GLN A 381 -5.58 -4.46 -15.87
N ILE A 382 -4.73 -3.46 -15.66
CA ILE A 382 -3.49 -3.61 -14.88
C ILE A 382 -3.80 -4.06 -13.45
N TYR A 383 -4.82 -3.47 -12.83
CA TYR A 383 -5.28 -3.82 -11.49
C TYR A 383 -5.72 -5.28 -11.42
N GLU A 384 -6.54 -5.76 -12.36
CA GLU A 384 -6.98 -7.17 -12.39
C GLU A 384 -5.82 -8.14 -12.64
N GLU A 385 -4.87 -7.80 -13.53
CA GLU A 385 -3.68 -8.61 -13.77
C GLU A 385 -2.79 -8.69 -12.52
N ASN A 386 -2.59 -7.56 -11.84
CA ASN A 386 -1.86 -7.47 -10.57
C ASN A 386 -2.55 -8.24 -9.44
N LEU A 387 -3.87 -8.19 -9.34
CA LEU A 387 -4.61 -8.88 -8.27
C LEU A 387 -4.32 -10.39 -8.28
N GLY A 388 -4.11 -10.98 -9.46
CA GLY A 388 -3.65 -12.36 -9.57
C GLY A 388 -2.29 -12.60 -8.92
N ILE A 389 -1.30 -11.75 -9.24
CA ILE A 389 0.07 -11.81 -8.70
C ILE A 389 0.04 -11.66 -7.17
N PHE A 390 -0.76 -10.71 -6.67
CA PHE A 390 -0.95 -10.50 -5.24
C PHE A 390 -1.47 -11.76 -4.52
N LEU A 391 -2.48 -12.43 -5.07
CA LEU A 391 -3.04 -13.64 -4.45
C LEU A 391 -2.04 -14.81 -4.41
N VAL A 392 -1.19 -14.96 -5.43
CA VAL A 392 -0.13 -15.98 -5.42
C VAL A 392 0.83 -15.77 -4.25
N ASN A 393 1.15 -14.52 -3.93
CA ASN A 393 2.01 -14.18 -2.80
C ASN A 393 1.42 -14.56 -1.43
N LEU A 394 0.09 -14.57 -1.30
CA LEU A 394 -0.57 -15.06 -0.09
C LEU A 394 -0.47 -16.59 0.00
N ILE A 395 -0.72 -17.30 -1.10
CA ILE A 395 -0.87 -18.76 -1.14
C ILE A 395 0.45 -19.52 -1.06
N ARG A 396 1.46 -19.08 -1.85
CA ARG A 396 2.66 -19.87 -2.17
C ARG A 396 3.87 -19.37 -1.44
#